data_AF-A0A7X0A5E0-F1
#
_entry.id   AF-A0A7X0A5E0-F1
#
_cell.length_a   1.000
_cell.length_b   1.000
_cell.length_c   1.000
_cell.angle_alpha   90.00
_cell.angle_beta   90.00
_cell.angle_gamma   90.00
#
_symmetry.space_group_name_H-M   'P 1'
#
loop_
_entity.id
_entity.type
_entity.pdbx_description
1 polymer ?
#
loop_
_entity_poly.entity_id
_entity_poly.type
_entity_poly.pdbx_seq_one_letter_code
_entity_poly.pdbx_strand_id
1 'polypeptide(L)'
;MTKKQYIEFVPLTIFLFAGLLTLFKVPYSALIVVISGGISATLYCPLFLWLYADFGIPLLNRILAGVAYSFASVAILFCFLHWANWKFECALAYCALAVIIIMCLLNYSKPLYRPLLWRCVFFAVIITLLYAHRGF
;
A
#
# COMPACT_ATOMS: atom_id res chain seq x y z
N MET A 1 18.82 0.59 -12.19
CA MET A 1 17.59 0.76 -11.39
C MET A 1 17.78 1.93 -10.46
N THR A 2 16.86 2.90 -10.45
CA THR A 2 16.93 4.03 -9.49
C THR A 2 16.50 3.55 -8.10
N LYS A 3 16.98 4.20 -7.02
CA LYS A 3 16.58 3.87 -5.62
C LYS A 3 15.05 3.74 -5.45
N LYS A 4 14.27 4.50 -6.24
CA LYS A 4 12.82 4.43 -6.33
C LYS A 4 12.28 3.06 -6.76
N GLN A 5 12.90 2.41 -7.74
CA GLN A 5 12.44 1.12 -8.28
C GLN A 5 12.68 -0.03 -7.30
N TYR A 6 13.81 -0.06 -6.60
CA TYR A 6 14.09 -1.10 -5.59
C TYR A 6 13.08 -1.08 -4.44
N ILE A 7 12.67 0.12 -4.01
CA ILE A 7 11.74 0.28 -2.90
C ILE A 7 10.29 -0.02 -3.32
N GLU A 8 9.95 0.15 -4.59
CA GLU A 8 8.66 -0.29 -5.13
C GLU A 8 8.63 -1.81 -5.35
N PHE A 9 9.75 -2.39 -5.80
CA PHE A 9 9.81 -3.82 -6.05
C PHE A 9 9.73 -4.61 -4.75
N VAL A 10 10.54 -4.28 -3.73
CA VAL A 10 10.71 -5.13 -2.54
C VAL A 10 9.39 -5.47 -1.81
N PRO A 11 8.51 -4.52 -1.43
CA PRO A 11 7.25 -4.85 -0.77
C PRO A 11 6.31 -5.61 -1.71
N LEU A 12 6.33 -5.27 -3.00
CA LEU A 12 5.45 -5.85 -4.00
C LEU A 12 5.86 -7.29 -4.36
N THR A 13 7.17 -7.59 -4.45
CA THR A 13 7.68 -8.97 -4.57
C THR A 13 7.47 -9.76 -3.31
N ILE A 14 7.63 -9.17 -2.12
CA ILE A 14 7.31 -9.84 -0.85
C ILE A 14 5.83 -10.26 -0.85
N PHE A 15 4.93 -9.35 -1.26
CA PHE A 15 3.50 -9.64 -1.36
C PHE A 15 3.17 -10.68 -2.45
N LEU A 16 3.81 -10.59 -3.62
CA LEU A 16 3.64 -11.55 -4.71
C LEU A 16 4.10 -12.95 -4.32
N PHE A 17 5.24 -13.05 -3.64
CA PHE A 17 5.80 -14.31 -3.19
C PHE A 17 4.91 -14.95 -2.11
N ALA A 18 4.44 -14.14 -1.16
CA ALA A 18 3.48 -14.58 -0.14
C ALA A 18 2.14 -15.04 -0.77
N GLY A 19 1.63 -14.31 -1.77
CA GLY A 19 0.43 -14.70 -2.52
C GLY A 19 0.61 -16.01 -3.29
N LEU A 20 1.75 -16.20 -3.94
CA LEU A 20 2.10 -17.46 -4.63
C LEU A 20 2.17 -18.65 -3.66
N LEU A 21 2.80 -18.49 -2.49
CA LEU A 21 2.86 -19.53 -1.47
C LEU A 21 1.47 -19.96 -0.97
N THR A 22 0.52 -19.02 -0.93
CA THR A 22 -0.87 -19.29 -0.57
C THR A 22 -1.58 -20.09 -1.67
N LEU A 23 -1.36 -19.74 -2.95
CA LEU A 23 -1.92 -20.46 -4.09
C LEU A 23 -1.44 -21.93 -4.16
N PHE A 24 -0.18 -22.19 -3.83
CA PHE A 24 0.38 -23.54 -3.80
C PHE A 24 0.06 -24.34 -2.52
N LYS A 25 -0.81 -23.81 -1.65
CA LYS A 25 -1.24 -24.45 -0.38
C LYS A 25 -0.06 -24.89 0.50
N VAL A 26 1.02 -24.11 0.51
CA VAL A 26 2.19 -24.39 1.35
C VAL A 26 1.76 -24.31 2.82
N PRO A 27 2.18 -25.26 3.69
CA PRO A 27 1.90 -25.18 5.12
C PRO A 27 2.44 -23.87 5.70
N TYR A 28 1.68 -23.26 6.62
CA TYR A 28 1.98 -21.95 7.21
C TYR A 28 1.99 -20.75 6.24
N SER A 29 1.54 -20.92 4.99
CA SER A 29 1.44 -19.83 4.00
C SER A 29 0.70 -18.61 4.54
N ALA A 30 -0.44 -18.78 5.21
CA ALA A 30 -1.18 -17.68 5.83
C ALA A 30 -0.35 -16.90 6.88
N LEU A 31 0.42 -17.60 7.72
CA LEU A 31 1.28 -16.96 8.72
C LEU A 31 2.42 -16.17 8.05
N ILE A 32 3.04 -16.75 7.02
CA ILE A 32 4.09 -16.09 6.23
C ILE A 32 3.53 -14.83 5.57
N VAL A 33 2.32 -14.89 5.03
CA VAL A 33 1.63 -13.74 4.41
C VAL A 33 1.35 -12.65 5.44
N VAL A 34 0.87 -13.00 6.64
CA VAL A 34 0.64 -12.02 7.72
C VAL A 34 1.94 -11.33 8.14
N ILE A 35 3.01 -12.10 8.41
CA ILE A 35 4.29 -11.56 8.85
C ILE A 35 4.90 -10.66 7.77
N SER A 36 4.91 -11.13 6.53
CA SER A 36 5.46 -10.39 5.39
C SER A 36 4.66 -9.12 5.07
N GLY A 37 3.33 -9.19 5.14
CA GLY A 37 2.44 -8.04 4.99
C GLY A 37 2.60 -7.02 6.12
N GLY A 38 2.73 -7.48 7.37
CA GLY A 38 2.98 -6.63 8.53
C GLY A 38 4.33 -5.92 8.48
N ILE A 39 5.40 -6.64 8.09
CA ILE A 39 6.73 -6.05 7.85
C ILE A 39 6.62 -5.00 6.73
N SER A 40 5.97 -5.33 5.63
CA SER A 40 5.79 -4.41 4.50
C SER A 40 5.04 -3.14 4.92
N ALA A 41 3.92 -3.29 5.63
CA ALA A 41 3.13 -2.17 6.13
C ALA A 41 3.93 -1.28 7.09
N THR A 42 4.73 -1.88 7.98
CA THR A 42 5.56 -1.15 8.94
C THR A 42 6.69 -0.39 8.26
N LEU A 43 7.31 -1.00 7.24
CA LEU A 43 8.42 -0.41 6.51
C LEU A 43 7.97 0.71 5.54
N TYR A 44 6.71 0.72 5.09
CA TYR A 44 6.22 1.72 4.14
C TYR A 44 6.40 3.16 4.65
N CYS A 45 6.10 3.43 5.92
CA CYS A 45 6.20 4.77 6.50
C CYS A 45 7.65 5.32 6.57
N PRO A 46 8.63 4.62 7.19
CA PRO A 46 10.02 5.09 7.22
C PRO A 46 10.65 5.13 5.83
N LEU A 47 10.30 4.19 4.94
CA LEU A 47 10.76 4.22 3.55
C LEU A 47 10.24 5.47 2.81
N PHE A 48 8.99 5.85 3.02
CA PHE A 48 8.40 7.02 2.37
C PHE A 48 9.03 8.33 2.88
N LEU A 49 9.30 8.42 4.17
CA LEU A 49 10.01 9.55 4.77
C LEU A 49 11.41 9.72 4.18
N TRP A 50 12.14 8.60 4.04
CA TRP A 50 13.48 8.60 3.45
C TRP A 50 13.48 8.93 1.96
N LEU A 51 12.55 8.36 1.18
CA LEU A 51 12.46 8.53 -0.27
C LEU A 51 12.16 9.97 -0.70
N TYR A 52 11.33 10.65 0.08
CA TYR A 52 10.88 12.01 -0.22
C TYR A 52 11.57 13.06 0.65
N ALA A 53 12.63 12.67 1.39
CA ALA A 53 13.47 13.56 2.18
C ALA A 53 13.96 14.76 1.38
N ASP A 54 14.45 14.49 0.17
CA ASP A 54 15.11 15.46 -0.70
C ASP A 54 14.14 16.17 -1.67
N PHE A 55 12.87 15.76 -1.70
CA PHE A 55 11.92 16.15 -2.75
C PHE A 55 11.05 17.38 -2.40
N GLY A 56 11.39 18.16 -1.38
CA GLY A 56 10.69 19.43 -1.05
C GLY A 56 9.21 19.29 -0.66
N ILE A 57 8.71 18.06 -0.47
CA ILE A 57 7.36 17.80 0.03
C ILE A 57 7.34 18.10 1.55
N PRO A 58 6.29 18.74 2.11
CA PRO A 58 6.19 18.95 3.56
C PRO A 58 6.30 17.64 4.33
N LEU A 59 6.96 17.65 5.50
CA LEU A 59 7.15 16.46 6.33
C LEU A 59 5.81 15.78 6.67
N LEU A 60 4.80 16.58 7.05
CA LEU A 60 3.47 16.08 7.38
C LEU A 60 2.84 15.27 6.24
N ASN A 61 2.94 15.78 5.01
CA ASN A 61 2.38 15.11 3.83
C ASN A 61 3.09 13.79 3.52
N ARG A 62 4.39 13.69 3.83
CA ARG A 62 5.16 12.44 3.70
C ARG A 62 4.73 11.40 4.73
N ILE A 63 4.53 11.82 5.97
CA ILE A 63 4.03 10.94 7.05
C ILE A 63 2.63 10.43 6.70
N LEU A 64 1.71 11.32 6.35
CA LEU A 64 0.33 10.97 6.00
C LEU A 64 0.29 10.00 4.81
N ALA A 65 1.12 10.24 3.79
CA ALA A 65 1.21 9.33 2.66
C ALA A 65 1.77 7.96 3.07
N GLY A 66 2.85 7.92 3.86
CA GLY A 66 3.41 6.69 4.40
C GLY A 66 2.37 5.85 5.17
N VAL A 67 1.64 6.50 6.08
CA VAL A 67 0.56 5.88 6.86
C VAL A 67 -0.57 5.37 5.96
N ALA A 68 -0.99 6.14 4.95
CA ALA A 68 -2.03 5.72 4.02
C ALA A 68 -1.63 4.46 3.23
N TYR A 69 -0.37 4.35 2.79
CA TYR A 69 0.12 3.16 2.10
C TYR A 69 0.28 1.95 3.04
N SER A 70 0.64 2.18 4.30
CA SER A 70 0.64 1.15 5.33
C SER A 70 -0.77 0.56 5.52
N PHE A 71 -1.80 1.42 5.66
CA PHE A 71 -3.18 0.98 5.75
C PHE A 71 -3.66 0.27 4.47
N ALA A 72 -3.30 0.77 3.29
CA ALA A 72 -3.61 0.10 2.03
C ALA A 72 -3.02 -1.32 1.96
N SER A 73 -1.78 -1.49 2.42
CA SER A 73 -1.11 -2.79 2.46
C SER A 73 -1.80 -3.77 3.44
N VAL A 74 -2.20 -3.28 4.61
CA VAL A 74 -2.96 -4.08 5.60
C VAL A 74 -4.35 -4.45 5.06
N ALA A 75 -5.05 -3.53 4.40
CA ALA A 75 -6.35 -3.79 3.81
C ALA A 75 -6.27 -4.86 2.72
N ILE A 76 -5.26 -4.79 1.84
CA ILE A 76 -4.97 -5.81 0.83
C ILE A 76 -4.73 -7.18 1.51
N LEU A 77 -3.92 -7.20 2.57
CA LEU A 77 -3.62 -8.41 3.33
C LEU A 77 -4.88 -9.07 3.91
N PHE A 78 -5.70 -8.27 4.61
CA PHE A 78 -6.93 -8.75 5.25
C PHE A 78 -7.96 -9.20 4.20
N CYS A 79 -8.06 -8.45 3.10
CA CYS A 79 -8.92 -8.79 1.97
C CYS A 79 -8.43 -10.04 1.22
N PHE A 80 -7.13 -10.33 1.22
CA PHE A 80 -6.58 -11.56 0.61
C PHE A 80 -6.78 -12.78 1.52
N LEU A 81 -6.54 -12.64 2.83
CA LEU A 81 -6.54 -13.75 3.80
C LEU A 81 -7.90 -14.14 4.39
N HIS A 82 -9.00 -13.48 4.02
CA HIS A 82 -10.35 -13.75 4.54
C HIS A 82 -10.49 -13.43 6.03
N TRP A 83 -9.72 -12.45 6.53
CA TRP A 83 -9.77 -12.15 7.96
C TRP A 83 -11.08 -11.44 8.34
N ALA A 84 -11.50 -11.59 9.60
CA ALA A 84 -12.64 -10.88 10.14
C ALA A 84 -12.43 -9.36 9.97
N ASN A 85 -13.49 -8.64 9.60
CA ASN A 85 -13.48 -7.19 9.40
C ASN A 85 -12.72 -6.66 8.17
N TRP A 86 -12.39 -7.50 7.18
CA TRP A 86 -11.72 -7.06 5.94
C TRP A 86 -12.42 -5.87 5.23
N LYS A 87 -13.76 -5.79 5.30
CA LYS A 87 -14.54 -4.67 4.75
C LYS A 87 -14.25 -3.34 5.45
N PHE A 88 -14.09 -3.37 6.77
CA PHE A 88 -13.78 -2.19 7.58
C PHE A 88 -12.36 -1.69 7.28
N GLU A 89 -11.39 -2.59 7.22
CA GLU A 89 -10.00 -2.25 6.85
C GLU A 89 -9.91 -1.65 5.44
N CYS A 90 -10.66 -2.20 4.48
CA CYS A 90 -10.76 -1.64 3.14
C CYS A 90 -11.35 -0.22 3.16
N ALA A 91 -12.42 0.01 3.93
CA ALA A 91 -13.01 1.34 4.07
C ALA A 91 -12.02 2.35 4.68
N LEU A 92 -11.30 1.97 5.74
CA LEU A 92 -10.25 2.80 6.34
C LEU A 92 -9.14 3.14 5.35
N ALA A 93 -8.66 2.14 4.59
CA ALA A 93 -7.65 2.34 3.57
C ALA A 93 -8.13 3.28 2.45
N TYR A 94 -9.38 3.14 1.99
CA TYR A 94 -9.95 4.07 1.01
C TYR A 94 -10.06 5.50 1.55
N CYS A 95 -10.49 5.68 2.80
CA CYS A 95 -10.52 7.01 3.42
C CYS A 95 -9.13 7.62 3.49
N ALA A 96 -8.12 6.86 3.92
CA ALA A 96 -6.74 7.33 4.00
C ALA A 96 -6.17 7.69 2.61
N LEU A 97 -6.41 6.84 1.59
CA LEU A 97 -6.00 7.09 0.21
C LEU A 97 -6.72 8.32 -0.37
N ALA A 98 -8.02 8.50 -0.10
CA ALA A 98 -8.80 9.63 -0.58
C ALA A 98 -8.23 10.97 -0.08
N VAL A 99 -7.82 11.05 1.19
CA VAL A 99 -7.16 12.25 1.74
C VAL A 99 -5.89 12.58 0.96
N ILE A 100 -5.07 11.58 0.66
CA ILE A 100 -3.83 11.78 -0.10
C ILE A 100 -4.11 12.15 -1.57
N ILE A 101 -5.12 11.52 -2.19
CA ILE A 101 -5.54 11.84 -3.56
C ILE A 101 -5.98 13.30 -3.64
N ILE A 102 -6.85 13.76 -2.73
CA ILE A 102 -7.30 15.15 -2.67
C ILE A 102 -6.11 16.10 -2.51
N MET A 103 -5.20 15.80 -1.58
CA MET A 103 -3.98 16.59 -1.38
C MET A 103 -3.09 16.66 -2.63
N CYS A 104 -2.97 15.55 -3.37
CA CYS A 104 -2.18 15.49 -4.60
C CYS A 104 -2.86 16.24 -5.75
N LEU A 105 -4.18 16.19 -5.86
CA LEU A 105 -4.96 16.94 -6.84
C LEU A 105 -4.84 18.45 -6.59
N LEU A 106 -4.92 18.89 -5.33
CA LEU A 106 -4.73 20.31 -4.96
C LEU A 106 -3.32 20.82 -5.26
N ASN A 107 -2.31 19.94 -5.29
CA ASN A 107 -0.92 20.28 -5.59
C ASN A 107 -0.45 19.76 -6.97
N TYR A 108 -1.38 19.46 -7.89
CA TYR A 108 -1.06 18.78 -9.16
C TYR A 108 -0.12 19.55 -10.08
N SER A 109 -0.09 20.88 -9.94
CA SER A 109 0.85 21.77 -10.65
C SER A 109 2.31 21.45 -10.34
N LYS A 110 2.60 20.90 -9.15
CA LYS A 110 3.95 20.49 -8.74
C LYS A 110 4.24 19.09 -9.27
N PRO A 111 5.32 18.88 -10.07
CA PRO A 111 5.63 17.58 -10.68
C PRO A 111 5.89 16.47 -9.65
N LEU A 112 6.23 16.85 -8.42
CA LEU A 112 6.52 15.97 -7.29
C LEU A 112 5.29 15.18 -6.80
N TYR A 113 4.07 15.71 -6.97
CA TYR A 113 2.83 15.09 -6.47
C TYR A 113 2.21 14.13 -7.48
N ARG A 114 2.53 14.25 -8.77
CA ARG A 114 2.05 13.33 -9.83
C ARG A 114 2.39 11.86 -9.56
N PRO A 115 3.63 11.47 -9.23
CA PRO A 115 3.94 10.07 -8.92
C PRO A 115 3.22 9.58 -7.65
N LEU A 116 2.98 10.47 -6.69
CA LEU A 116 2.23 10.16 -5.47
C LEU A 116 0.75 9.84 -5.79
N LEU A 117 0.14 10.64 -6.66
CA LEU A 117 -1.23 10.45 -7.13
C LEU A 117 -1.39 9.10 -7.84
N TRP A 118 -0.50 8.81 -8.80
CA TRP A 118 -0.55 7.55 -9.56
C TRP A 118 -0.42 6.32 -8.65
N ARG A 119 0.43 6.40 -7.63
CA ARG A 119 0.55 5.33 -6.62
C ARG A 119 -0.73 5.15 -5.80
N CYS A 120 -1.36 6.25 -5.37
CA CYS A 120 -2.64 6.15 -4.64
C CYS A 120 -3.73 5.50 -5.49
N VAL A 121 -3.80 5.88 -6.76
CA VAL A 121 -4.75 5.28 -7.73
C VAL A 121 -4.46 3.80 -7.92
N PHE A 122 -3.20 3.41 -8.08
CA PHE A 122 -2.81 2.00 -8.21
C PHE A 122 -3.25 1.16 -7.01
N PHE A 123 -2.98 1.61 -5.78
CA PHE A 123 -3.45 0.92 -4.57
C PHE A 123 -4.97 0.84 -4.48
N ALA A 124 -5.67 1.94 -4.80
CA ALA A 124 -7.12 1.94 -4.83
C ALA A 124 -7.68 0.91 -5.81
N VAL A 125 -7.12 0.82 -7.03
CA VAL A 125 -7.50 -0.16 -8.05
C VAL A 125 -7.26 -1.59 -7.55
N ILE A 126 -6.12 -1.89 -6.93
CA ILE A 126 -5.84 -3.23 -6.39
C ILE A 126 -6.85 -3.60 -5.31
N ILE A 127 -7.11 -2.70 -4.36
CA ILE A 127 -8.10 -2.95 -3.30
C ILE A 127 -9.47 -3.18 -3.93
N THR A 128 -9.85 -2.42 -4.96
CA THR A 128 -11.14 -2.60 -5.64
C THR A 128 -11.23 -3.95 -6.35
N LEU A 129 -10.17 -4.38 -7.03
CA LEU A 129 -10.13 -5.68 -7.70
C LEU A 129 -10.27 -6.83 -6.70
N LEU A 130 -9.55 -6.77 -5.59
CA LEU A 130 -9.64 -7.78 -4.52
C LEU A 130 -11.00 -7.77 -3.83
N TYR A 131 -11.55 -6.59 -3.58
CA TYR A 131 -12.88 -6.41 -3.00
C TYR A 131 -13.96 -6.97 -3.93
N ALA A 132 -13.91 -6.65 -5.22
CA ALA A 132 -14.87 -7.12 -6.21
C ALA A 132 -14.78 -8.64 -6.39
N HIS A 133 -13.57 -9.20 -6.48
CA HIS A 133 -13.38 -10.65 -6.54
C HIS A 133 -13.95 -11.39 -5.32
N ARG A 134 -14.01 -10.74 -4.16
CA ARG A 134 -14.60 -11.26 -2.92
C ARG A 134 -16.10 -11.05 -2.78
N GLY A 135 -16.66 -10.07 -3.49
CA GLY A 135 -18.07 -9.70 -3.41
C GLY A 135 -18.98 -10.58 -4.26
N PHE A 136 -18.40 -11.37 -5.18
CA PHE A 136 -19.04 -12.43 -5.94
C PHE A 136 -18.78 -13.79 -5.28
#